data_AF-A0A952YZB5-F1
#
_entry.id   AF-A0A952YZB5-F1
#
_cell.length_a   1.000
_cell.length_b   1.000
_cell.length_c   1.000
_cell.angle_alpha   90.00
_cell.angle_beta   90.00
_cell.angle_gamma   90.00
#
_symmetry.space_group_name_H-M   'P 1'
#
loop_
_entity.id
_entity.type
_entity.pdbx_description
1 polymer ?
#
loop_
_entity_poly.entity_id
_entity_poly.type
_entity_poly.pdbx_seq_one_letter_code
_entity_poly.pdbx_strand_id
1 'polypeptide(L)' 'MKIIHLLVVSAALVLVACGGKPTAPESPDPDAYGKTIQPFHQIPAGDQEGGGKARSTEEKSNY' A
#
# COMPACT_ATOMS: atom_id res chain seq x y z
N MET A 1 42.61 -6.97 -5.40
CA MET A 1 41.74 -7.86 -6.21
C MET A 1 40.73 -8.63 -5.35
N LYS A 2 41.15 -9.49 -4.41
CA LYS A 2 40.23 -10.34 -3.61
C LYS A 2 39.14 -9.60 -2.82
N ILE A 3 39.46 -8.45 -2.22
CA ILE A 3 38.51 -7.64 -1.43
C ILE A 3 37.48 -6.91 -2.32
N ILE A 4 37.91 -6.48 -3.51
CA ILE A 4 37.04 -5.75 -4.45
C ILE A 4 35.91 -6.68 -4.92
N HIS A 5 36.22 -7.94 -5.22
CA HIS A 5 35.20 -8.93 -5.59
C HIS A 5 34.19 -9.19 -4.47
N LEU A 6 34.63 -9.25 -3.20
CA LEU A 6 33.73 -9.38 -2.06
C LEU A 6 32.77 -8.18 -1.94
N LEU A 7 33.28 -6.96 -2.12
CA LEU A 7 32.45 -5.76 -2.08
C LEU A 7 31.41 -5.73 -3.20
N VAL A 8 31.82 -6.08 -4.43
CA VAL A 8 30.92 -6.15 -5.59
C VAL A 8 29.81 -7.17 -5.38
N VAL A 9 30.13 -8.36 -4.88
CA VAL A 9 29.13 -9.39 -4.57
C VAL A 9 28.17 -8.92 -3.47
N SER A 10 28.69 -8.26 -2.42
CA SER A 10 27.82 -7.73 -1.35
C SER A 10 26.86 -6.65 -1.86
N ALA A 11 27.33 -5.74 -2.72
CA ALA A 11 26.51 -4.67 -3.27
C ALA A 11 25.43 -5.22 -4.21
N ALA A 12 25.75 -6.24 -5.02
CA ALA A 12 24.78 -6.91 -5.87
C ALA A 12 23.65 -7.57 -5.07
N LEU A 13 23.99 -8.22 -3.94
CA LEU A 13 23.00 -8.85 -3.06
C LEU A 13 22.05 -7.82 -2.42
N VAL A 14 22.55 -6.65 -2.02
CA VAL A 14 21.73 -5.56 -1.47
C VAL A 14 20.74 -5.02 -2.51
N LEU A 15 21.16 -4.87 -3.77
CA LEU A 15 20.30 -4.39 -4.85
C LEU A 15 19.16 -5.37 -5.18
N VAL A 16 19.43 -6.69 -5.17
CA VAL A 16 18.40 -7.71 -5.40
C VAL A 16 17.39 -7.75 -4.26
N ALA A 17 17.84 -7.56 -3.01
CA ALA A 17 16.97 -7.54 -1.83
C ALA A 17 16.01 -6.35 -1.80
N CYS A 18 16.41 -5.19 -2.36
CA CYS A 18 15.59 -3.97 -2.34
C CYS A 18 14.88 -3.66 -3.67
N GLY A 19 15.25 -4.28 -4.78
CA GLY A 19 14.79 -3.92 -6.13
C GLY A 19 13.89 -4.93 -6.83
N GLY A 20 13.63 -6.09 -6.24
CA GLY A 20 13.00 -7.22 -6.94
C GLY A 20 11.48 -7.11 -7.18
N LYS A 21 10.79 -6.22 -6.46
CA LYS A 21 9.35 -6.01 -6.63
C LYS A 21 9.03 -4.52 -6.60
N PRO A 22 8.42 -3.97 -7.65
CA PRO A 22 7.80 -2.66 -7.57
C PRO A 22 6.83 -2.65 -6.39
N THR A 23 7.00 -1.69 -5.47
CA THR A 23 6.03 -1.45 -4.40
C THR A 23 4.73 -0.89 -4.93
N ALA A 24 4.78 -0.28 -6.12
CA ALA A 24 3.61 0.10 -6.89
C ALA A 24 3.06 -1.11 -7.65
N PRO A 25 1.73 -1.32 -7.67
CA PRO A 25 1.13 -2.37 -8.46
C PRO A 25 1.36 -2.14 -9.96
N GLU A 26 1.51 -3.24 -10.72
CA GLU A 26 1.72 -3.22 -12.17
C GLU A 26 0.54 -2.60 -12.94
N SER A 27 -0.65 -2.60 -12.34
CA SER A 27 -1.85 -1.98 -12.88
C SER A 27 -2.71 -1.37 -11.77
N PRO A 28 -3.54 -0.37 -12.09
CA PRO A 28 -4.58 0.09 -11.17
C PRO A 28 -5.48 -1.07 -10.75
N ASP A 29 -5.87 -1.08 -9.47
CA ASP A 29 -6.86 -2.02 -8.96
C ASP A 29 -8.25 -1.63 -9.50
N PRO A 30 -8.88 -2.46 -10.35
CA PRO A 30 -10.23 -2.18 -10.88
C PRO A 30 -11.28 -2.03 -9.77
N ASP A 31 -11.11 -2.72 -8.63
CA ASP A 31 -12.04 -2.68 -7.51
C ASP A 31 -11.92 -1.40 -6.66
N ALA A 32 -10.82 -0.66 -6.81
CA ALA A 32 -10.60 0.62 -6.15
C ALA A 32 -11.35 1.78 -6.83
N TYR A 33 -11.78 1.62 -8.08
CA TYR A 33 -12.52 2.66 -8.80
C TYR A 33 -13.93 2.84 -8.25
N GLY A 34 -14.39 4.10 -8.21
CA GLY A 34 -15.74 4.45 -7.73
C GLY A 34 -15.94 4.29 -6.22
N LYS A 35 -14.91 3.92 -5.47
CA LYS A 35 -14.96 3.91 -4.00
C LYS A 35 -14.89 5.34 -3.48
N THR A 36 -15.79 5.68 -2.57
CA THR A 36 -15.71 6.92 -1.82
C THR A 36 -14.41 6.94 -1.03
N ILE A 37 -13.60 7.97 -1.27
CA ILE A 37 -12.40 8.29 -0.54
C ILE A 37 -12.79 8.42 0.95
N GLN A 38 -12.36 7.45 1.77
CA GLN A 38 -12.66 7.47 3.21
C GLN A 38 -12.02 8.69 3.85
N PRO A 39 -12.75 9.59 4.52
CA PRO A 39 -12.21 10.86 4.99
C PRO A 39 -10.97 10.75 5.89
N PHE A 40 -10.70 9.59 6.50
CA PHE A 40 -9.60 9.35 7.44
C PHE A 40 -8.58 8.31 6.96
N HIS A 41 -8.06 8.41 5.73
CA HIS A 41 -7.03 7.46 5.20
C HIS A 41 -5.75 7.35 6.05
N GLN A 42 -5.53 8.31 6.93
CA GLN A 42 -4.37 8.40 7.81
C GLN A 42 -4.53 7.54 9.07
N ILE A 43 -5.75 7.09 9.37
CA ILE A 43 -6.09 6.33 10.56
C ILE A 43 -6.32 4.87 10.13
N PRO A 44 -5.67 3.89 10.78
CA PRO A 44 -5.94 2.48 10.53
C PRO A 44 -7.43 2.16 10.66
N ALA A 45 -7.97 1.27 9.80
CA ALA A 45 -9.41 1.01 9.75
C ALA A 45 -10.03 0.52 11.08
N GLY A 46 -9.24 -0.17 11.90
CA GLY A 46 -9.66 -0.60 13.25
C GLY A 46 -9.83 0.56 14.24
N ASP A 47 -9.19 1.70 13.98
CA ASP A 47 -9.20 2.89 14.83
C ASP A 47 -10.16 3.98 14.28
N GLN A 48 -10.74 3.76 13.09
CA GLN A 48 -11.74 4.65 12.50
C GLN A 48 -13.12 4.38 13.10
N GLU A 49 -13.83 5.44 13.52
CA GLU A 49 -15.25 5.35 13.92
C GLU A 49 -16.07 4.73 12.77
N GLY A 50 -16.77 3.62 13.04
CA GLY A 50 -17.46 2.84 12.00
C GLY A 50 -16.60 1.81 11.26
N GLY A 51 -15.42 1.46 11.76
CA GLY A 51 -14.59 0.34 11.26
C GLY A 51 -14.12 0.51 9.81
N GLY A 52 -13.92 1.75 9.37
CA GLY A 52 -13.56 2.07 7.99
C GLY A 52 -14.70 1.92 6.98
N LYS A 53 -15.96 2.01 7.42
CA LYS A 53 -17.12 2.14 6.52
C LYS A 53 -17.49 3.61 6.33
N ALA A 54 -17.96 3.96 5.13
CA ALA A 54 -18.52 5.28 4.90
C ALA A 54 -19.83 5.41 5.70
N ARG A 55 -19.92 6.47 6.52
CA ARG A 55 -21.09 6.79 7.38
C ARG A 55 -22.42 6.83 6.60
N SER A 56 -22.37 7.02 5.27
CA SER A 56 -23.52 7.07 4.36
C SER A 56 -24.13 5.70 4.02
N THR A 57 -23.54 4.58 4.43
CA THR A 57 -24.02 3.24 4.05
C THR A 57 -24.97 2.61 5.07
N GLU A 58 -25.08 3.17 6.27
CA GLU A 58 -25.91 2.59 7.34
C GLU A 58 -27.20 3.38 7.61
N GLU A 59 -27.24 4.68 7.30
CA GLU A 59 -28.45 5.47 7.48
C GLU A 59 -29.21 5.61 6.15
N LYS A 60 -30.23 4.76 5.97
CA LYS A 60 -31.22 4.95 4.92
C LYS A 60 -32.04 6.20 5.27
N SER A 61 -31.60 7.34 4.76
CA SER A 61 -32.32 8.61 4.75
C SER A 61 -33.77 8.37 4.30
N ASN A 62 -34.73 8.41 5.22
CA ASN A 62 -36.16 8.49 4.89
C ASN A 62 -36.47 9.97 4.63
N TYR A 63 -36.27 10.40 3.39
CA TYR A 63 -36.88 11.62 2.86
C TYR A 63 -37.84 11.23 1.74
#